data_AF-A0A521XH19-F1
#
_entry.id   AF-A0A521XH19-F1
#
_cell.length_a   1.000
_cell.length_b   1.000
_cell.length_c   1.000
_cell.angle_alpha   90.00
_cell.angle_beta   90.00
_cell.angle_gamma   90.00
#
_symmetry.space_group_name_H-M   'P 1'
#
loop_
_entity.id
_entity.type
_entity.pdbx_description
1 polymer ?
#
loop_
_entity_poly.entity_id
_entity_poly.type
_entity_poly.pdbx_seq_one_letter_code
_entity_poly.pdbx_strand_id
1 'polypeptide(L)'
;RLLLAKRLLTDTSLPIADVAFSSGFSSVRRMNALFTERYGFSPTRLREAGRSTAIDCTDSLIFLLPYRPPFDFAGLLAFLGMRTVPGVESVRQNVYRRTIRTGEGTGSPRTGWLEVSHLPDRNVLQLRFGSSLITVTQTVLSRAKQVFDVGADPYLIDAALGQLATGAQGIRLPGAFDAFELAVRAILGQQITVRAARTLAYRFVEAFGETIPTPFDDLTRVFPTPSRVATLTRDDIGRLGIVGQRAEAMIAVANAITSGALDLTTTAEPTQAIEGLCRIRGIGLWTAHYIAMRALAWPDAWLPNDVALQNALKLRNTVAGNREALKLAESWRPWRSYAVLHLWRKLERTNTLEATQ
;
A
#
# COMPACT_ATOMS: atom_id res chain seq x y z
N ARG A 1 3.95 -21.32 3.49
CA ARG A 1 4.40 -21.79 4.82
C ARG A 1 5.74 -22.52 4.72
N LEU A 2 5.82 -23.72 4.13
CA LEU A 2 7.07 -24.51 4.01
C LEU A 2 8.22 -23.78 3.30
N LEU A 3 7.97 -23.16 2.14
CA LEU A 3 8.99 -22.42 1.39
C LEU A 3 9.54 -21.22 2.18
N LEU A 4 8.69 -20.53 2.93
CA LEU A 4 9.10 -19.43 3.79
C LEU A 4 9.96 -19.93 4.96
N ALA A 5 9.55 -21.01 5.61
CA ALA A 5 10.33 -21.62 6.68
C ALA A 5 11.71 -22.06 6.18
N LYS A 6 11.79 -22.68 4.99
CA LYS A 6 13.06 -23.09 4.37
C LYS A 6 13.99 -21.90 4.21
N ARG A 7 13.45 -20.78 3.72
CA ARG A 7 14.20 -19.55 3.50
C ARG A 7 14.66 -18.91 4.81
N LEU A 8 13.77 -18.78 5.80
CA LEU A 8 14.15 -18.23 7.11
C LEU A 8 15.19 -19.11 7.84
N LEU A 9 15.19 -20.43 7.61
CA LEU A 9 16.19 -21.34 8.19
C LEU A 9 17.58 -21.19 7.55
N THR A 10 17.64 -20.81 6.27
CA THR A 10 18.87 -20.65 5.49
C THR A 10 19.45 -19.24 5.59
N ASP A 11 18.58 -18.23 5.51
CA ASP A 11 18.97 -16.83 5.37
C ASP A 11 19.05 -16.10 6.72
N THR A 12 18.66 -16.73 7.84
CA THR A 12 18.61 -16.06 9.17
C THR A 12 19.10 -16.95 10.31
N SER A 13 19.59 -16.32 11.37
CA SER A 13 20.01 -16.97 12.62
C SER A 13 18.89 -17.15 13.65
N LEU A 14 17.63 -16.88 13.29
CA LEU A 14 16.48 -16.95 14.21
C LEU A 14 16.36 -18.26 14.98
N PRO A 15 15.83 -18.30 16.20
CA PRO A 15 15.34 -19.55 16.80
C PRO A 15 14.37 -20.32 15.88
N ILE A 16 14.43 -21.67 15.88
CA ILE A 16 13.54 -22.52 15.05
C ILE A 16 12.06 -22.26 15.39
N ALA A 17 11.77 -21.91 16.65
CA ALA A 17 10.44 -21.48 17.08
C ALA A 17 9.93 -20.26 16.30
N ASP A 18 10.74 -19.21 16.21
CA ASP A 18 10.37 -17.97 15.52
C ASP A 18 10.20 -18.19 14.01
N VAL A 19 11.03 -19.06 13.41
CA VAL A 19 10.85 -19.50 12.03
C VAL A 19 9.47 -20.13 11.82
N ALA A 20 9.06 -21.04 12.71
CA ALA A 20 7.80 -21.76 12.58
C ALA A 20 6.61 -20.78 12.62
N PHE A 21 6.57 -19.90 13.61
CA PHE A 21 5.48 -18.93 13.75
C PHE A 21 5.49 -17.88 12.63
N SER A 22 6.66 -17.32 12.29
CA SER A 22 6.80 -16.34 11.19
C SER A 22 6.43 -16.92 9.82
N SER A 23 6.53 -18.25 9.67
CA SER A 23 6.15 -18.97 8.46
C SER A 23 4.68 -19.39 8.42
N GLY A 24 3.90 -19.05 9.46
CA GLY A 24 2.47 -19.35 9.59
C GLY A 24 2.16 -20.76 10.08
N PHE A 25 3.09 -21.44 10.75
CA PHE A 25 2.79 -22.69 11.46
C PHE A 25 2.27 -22.41 12.86
N SER A 26 1.33 -23.24 13.32
CA SER A 26 0.80 -23.15 14.70
C SER A 26 1.72 -23.77 15.75
N SER A 27 2.71 -24.57 15.35
CA SER A 27 3.73 -25.11 16.25
C SER A 27 4.97 -25.57 15.49
N VAL A 28 6.10 -25.64 16.20
CA VAL A 28 7.37 -26.20 15.68
C VAL A 28 7.19 -27.66 15.28
N ARG A 29 6.45 -28.45 16.08
CA ARG A 29 6.18 -29.87 15.79
C ARG A 29 5.50 -30.05 14.44
N ARG A 30 4.52 -29.19 14.12
CA ARG A 30 3.79 -29.25 12.84
C ARG A 30 4.66 -28.83 11.66
N MET A 31 5.54 -27.84 11.84
CA MET A 31 6.54 -27.48 10.83
C MET A 31 7.52 -28.64 10.58
N ASN A 32 8.06 -29.25 11.64
CA ASN A 32 9.00 -30.36 11.53
C ASN A 32 8.37 -31.56 10.80
N ALA A 33 7.14 -31.94 11.16
CA ALA A 33 6.43 -33.03 10.49
C ALA A 33 6.28 -32.77 8.98
N LEU A 34 5.83 -31.57 8.60
CA LEU A 34 5.66 -31.18 7.20
C LEU A 34 6.99 -31.08 6.42
N PHE A 35 8.09 -30.73 7.09
CA PHE A 35 9.43 -30.75 6.48
C PHE A 35 9.93 -32.16 6.21
N THR A 36 9.79 -33.05 7.20
CA THR A 36 10.15 -34.46 7.04
C THR A 36 9.30 -35.11 5.93
N GLU A 37 7.99 -34.84 5.92
CA GLU A 37 7.06 -35.37 4.91
C GLU A 37 7.36 -34.88 3.49
N ARG A 38 7.62 -33.58 3.30
CA ARG A 38 7.77 -32.99 1.95
C ARG A 38 9.20 -32.94 1.43
N TYR A 39 10.19 -32.85 2.31
CA TYR A 39 11.59 -32.66 1.94
C TYR A 39 12.51 -33.78 2.43
N GLY A 40 12.04 -34.71 3.28
CA GLY A 40 12.82 -35.86 3.73
C GLY A 40 13.90 -35.54 4.76
N PHE A 41 13.94 -34.33 5.33
CA PHE A 41 14.91 -33.93 6.34
C PHE A 41 14.31 -32.96 7.37
N SER A 42 14.97 -32.84 8.52
CA SER A 42 14.56 -31.93 9.59
C SER A 42 14.98 -30.48 9.29
N PRO A 43 14.21 -29.48 9.78
CA PRO A 43 14.59 -28.05 9.73
C PRO A 43 15.98 -27.74 10.29
N THR A 44 16.44 -28.48 11.31
CA THR A 44 17.74 -28.28 11.96
C THR A 44 18.91 -28.55 11.01
N ARG A 45 18.84 -29.62 10.20
CA ARG A 45 19.87 -29.92 9.17
C ARG A 45 19.99 -28.79 8.15
N LEU A 46 18.86 -28.19 7.79
CA LEU A 46 18.81 -27.11 6.81
C LEU A 46 19.48 -25.83 7.32
N ARG A 47 19.40 -25.60 8.64
CA ARG A 47 20.09 -24.52 9.33
C ARG A 47 21.60 -24.73 9.44
N GLU A 48 22.01 -25.96 9.75
CA GLU A 48 23.44 -26.31 9.79
C GLU A 48 24.10 -26.13 8.43
N ALA A 49 23.40 -26.48 7.34
CA ALA A 49 23.85 -26.24 5.98
C ALA A 49 23.90 -24.74 5.59
N GLY A 50 22.96 -23.93 6.06
CA GLY A 50 22.88 -22.49 5.76
C GLY A 50 23.89 -21.60 6.51
N ARG A 51 24.43 -22.07 7.65
CA ARG A 51 25.44 -21.32 8.43
C ARG A 51 26.71 -21.01 7.65
N SER A 52 27.06 -21.81 6.64
CA SER A 52 28.28 -21.61 5.84
C SER A 52 28.18 -20.48 4.81
N THR A 53 26.98 -19.96 4.53
CA THR A 53 26.72 -18.86 3.58
C THR A 53 26.25 -17.56 4.26
N ALA A 54 26.11 -17.56 5.59
CA ALA A 54 25.54 -16.45 6.37
C ALA A 54 26.60 -15.43 6.85
N ILE A 55 27.57 -15.11 6.01
CA ILE A 55 28.55 -14.05 6.28
C ILE A 55 28.02 -12.79 5.55
N ASP A 56 27.63 -11.78 6.33
CA ASP A 56 27.23 -10.39 5.95
C ASP A 56 25.75 -9.95 5.85
N CYS A 57 24.73 -10.79 6.08
CA CYS A 57 23.31 -10.36 5.93
C CYS A 57 22.45 -10.39 7.21
N THR A 58 23.00 -10.12 8.40
CA THR A 58 22.28 -10.26 9.68
C THR A 58 21.15 -9.24 9.94
N ASP A 59 21.13 -8.10 9.23
CA ASP A 59 20.21 -6.98 9.57
C ASP A 59 18.98 -6.84 8.66
N SER A 60 18.87 -7.63 7.59
CA SER A 60 17.72 -7.53 6.68
C SER A 60 17.33 -8.86 6.04
N LEU A 61 16.03 -9.00 5.77
CA LEU A 61 15.41 -10.17 5.16
C LEU A 61 15.11 -9.86 3.69
N ILE A 62 15.41 -10.80 2.80
CA ILE A 62 15.13 -10.66 1.37
C ILE A 62 14.02 -11.62 0.96
N PHE A 63 13.06 -11.13 0.17
CA PHE A 63 11.98 -11.92 -0.40
C PHE A 63 11.78 -11.60 -1.88
N LEU A 64 11.25 -12.56 -2.64
CA LEU A 64 10.88 -12.37 -4.04
C LEU A 64 9.36 -12.51 -4.16
N LEU A 65 8.71 -11.48 -4.73
CA LEU A 65 7.29 -11.48 -5.05
C LEU A 65 7.13 -11.59 -6.57
N PRO A 66 6.77 -12.79 -7.09
CA PRO A 66 6.49 -12.94 -8.51
C PRO A 66 5.22 -12.20 -8.92
N TYR A 67 5.19 -11.74 -10.16
CA TYR A 67 4.03 -11.12 -10.80
C TYR A 67 3.81 -11.72 -12.20
N ARG A 68 2.62 -11.54 -12.76
CA ARG A 68 2.30 -11.90 -14.16
C ARG A 68 2.69 -10.76 -15.10
N PRO A 69 3.58 -10.91 -16.08
CA PRO A 69 3.85 -9.84 -17.05
C PRO A 69 2.65 -9.62 -17.99
N PRO A 70 2.47 -8.42 -18.56
CA PRO A 70 3.30 -7.21 -18.37
C PRO A 70 3.11 -6.52 -17.01
N PHE A 71 4.11 -5.73 -16.60
CA PHE A 71 4.09 -4.98 -15.34
C PHE A 71 4.75 -3.60 -15.53
N ASP A 72 3.94 -2.54 -15.52
CA ASP A 72 4.40 -1.16 -15.65
C ASP A 72 4.93 -0.63 -14.30
N PHE A 73 6.10 -1.14 -13.91
CA PHE A 73 6.73 -0.77 -12.64
C PHE A 73 7.16 0.70 -12.62
N ALA A 74 7.60 1.24 -13.77
CA ALA A 74 7.98 2.63 -13.90
C ALA A 74 6.77 3.57 -13.66
N GLY A 75 5.62 3.28 -14.28
CA GLY A 75 4.38 4.03 -14.05
C GLY A 75 3.88 3.94 -12.61
N LEU A 76 3.94 2.73 -12.02
CA LEU A 76 3.61 2.52 -10.60
C LEU A 76 4.52 3.34 -9.67
N LEU A 77 5.84 3.30 -9.89
CA LEU A 77 6.80 4.07 -9.10
C LEU A 77 6.64 5.57 -9.30
N ALA A 78 6.34 6.03 -10.52
CA ALA A 78 6.06 7.45 -10.77
C ALA A 78 4.82 7.90 -9.98
N PHE A 79 3.75 7.10 -9.97
CA PHE A 79 2.54 7.36 -9.20
C PHE A 79 2.86 7.50 -7.70
N LEU A 80 3.59 6.54 -7.12
CA LEU A 80 3.96 6.53 -5.71
C LEU A 80 4.94 7.66 -5.38
N GLY A 81 5.92 7.89 -6.26
CA GLY A 81 6.98 8.90 -6.15
C GLY A 81 6.42 10.31 -5.97
N MET A 82 5.42 10.69 -6.77
CA MET A 82 4.74 11.99 -6.66
C MET A 82 4.06 12.21 -5.29
N ARG A 83 3.77 11.13 -4.56
CA ARG A 83 3.00 11.11 -3.32
C ARG A 83 3.82 10.71 -2.09
N THR A 84 5.14 10.54 -2.25
CA THR A 84 6.05 10.19 -1.15
C THR A 84 5.99 11.21 -0.02
N VAL A 85 5.92 10.76 1.23
CA VAL A 85 6.06 11.65 2.39
C VAL A 85 7.52 11.59 2.87
N PRO A 86 8.28 12.69 2.81
CA PRO A 86 9.67 12.71 3.29
C PRO A 86 9.77 12.22 4.74
N GLY A 87 10.79 11.42 5.04
CA GLY A 87 10.96 10.76 6.33
C GLY A 87 10.19 9.43 6.47
N VAL A 88 9.17 9.19 5.65
CA VAL A 88 8.39 7.93 5.64
C VAL A 88 8.65 7.12 4.38
N GLU A 89 8.73 7.76 3.22
CA GLU A 89 8.86 7.09 1.93
C GLU A 89 9.88 7.81 1.05
N SER A 90 10.60 7.04 0.25
CA SER A 90 11.46 7.56 -0.81
C SER A 90 11.36 6.73 -2.08
N VAL A 91 11.49 7.40 -3.23
CA VAL A 91 11.66 6.75 -4.53
C VAL A 91 12.93 7.32 -5.15
N ARG A 92 13.96 6.49 -5.28
CA ARG A 92 15.26 6.87 -5.86
C ARG A 92 15.79 5.71 -6.69
N GLN A 93 16.38 6.00 -7.85
CA GLN A 93 17.04 4.99 -8.70
C GLN A 93 16.15 3.76 -8.98
N ASN A 94 14.86 3.96 -9.27
CA ASN A 94 13.87 2.89 -9.47
C ASN A 94 13.69 1.94 -8.28
N VAL A 95 13.97 2.41 -7.06
CA VAL A 95 13.73 1.68 -5.82
C VAL A 95 12.73 2.46 -4.99
N TYR A 96 11.67 1.78 -4.54
CA TYR A 96 10.74 2.31 -3.53
C TYR A 96 11.21 1.88 -2.15
N ARG A 97 11.28 2.83 -1.22
CA ARG A 97 11.53 2.54 0.19
C ARG A 97 10.47 3.18 1.06
N ARG A 98 10.19 2.56 2.19
CA ARG A 98 9.37 3.17 3.23
C ARG A 98 9.69 2.66 4.63
N THR A 99 9.35 3.45 5.64
CA THR A 99 9.15 2.96 7.00
C THR A 99 7.78 2.31 7.10
N ILE A 100 7.66 1.31 7.98
CA ILE A 100 6.42 0.57 8.21
C ILE A 100 6.22 0.30 9.69
N ARG A 101 4.96 0.34 10.11
CA ARG A 101 4.48 -0.20 11.38
C ARG A 101 3.47 -1.31 11.08
N THR A 102 3.56 -2.44 11.76
CA THR A 102 2.65 -3.57 11.57
C THR A 102 2.63 -4.45 12.83
N GLY A 103 1.58 -5.27 12.99
CA GLY A 103 1.42 -6.18 14.14
C GLY A 103 0.50 -5.65 15.24
N GLU A 104 -0.25 -4.56 14.96
CA GLU A 104 -1.36 -4.11 15.80
C GLU A 104 -2.41 -5.24 15.86
N GLY A 105 -2.41 -6.02 16.95
CA GLY A 105 -3.31 -7.16 17.16
C GLY A 105 -2.64 -8.51 17.49
N THR A 106 -1.33 -8.67 17.27
CA THR A 106 -0.58 -9.91 17.60
C THR A 106 0.43 -9.71 18.73
N GLY A 107 0.28 -8.64 19.52
CA GLY A 107 1.22 -8.20 20.56
C GLY A 107 1.66 -6.74 20.34
N SER A 108 2.91 -6.42 20.68
CA SER A 108 3.47 -5.07 20.45
C SER A 108 3.68 -4.81 18.96
N PRO A 109 3.24 -3.64 18.44
CA PRO A 109 3.48 -3.27 17.06
C PRO A 109 4.99 -3.22 16.79
N ARG A 110 5.39 -3.72 15.62
CA ARG A 110 6.77 -3.70 15.15
C ARG A 110 6.94 -2.59 14.13
N THR A 111 8.06 -1.88 14.24
CA THR A 111 8.48 -0.88 13.27
C THR A 111 9.73 -1.33 12.55
N GLY A 112 9.92 -0.83 11.34
CA GLY A 112 11.09 -1.11 10.53
C GLY A 112 11.00 -0.43 9.18
N TRP A 113 11.82 -0.87 8.25
CA TRP A 113 11.87 -0.34 6.89
C TRP A 113 11.64 -1.46 5.87
N LEU A 114 11.14 -1.08 4.70
CA LEU A 114 10.93 -1.91 3.53
C LEU A 114 11.55 -1.21 2.32
N GLU A 115 12.30 -1.95 1.51
CA GLU A 115 12.84 -1.58 0.23
C GLU A 115 12.30 -2.55 -0.83
N VAL A 116 11.90 -2.01 -1.98
CA VAL A 116 11.36 -2.79 -3.10
C VAL A 116 12.04 -2.35 -4.40
N SER A 117 12.63 -3.32 -5.08
CA SER A 117 13.25 -3.18 -6.39
C SER A 117 12.63 -4.16 -7.39
N HIS A 118 12.80 -3.89 -8.68
CA HIS A 118 12.22 -4.68 -9.76
C HIS A 118 13.29 -5.45 -10.52
N LEU A 119 13.07 -6.76 -10.68
CA LEU A 119 13.91 -7.65 -11.46
C LEU A 119 13.09 -8.16 -12.68
N PRO A 120 13.03 -7.38 -13.76
CA PRO A 120 12.13 -7.65 -14.90
C PRO A 120 12.43 -8.98 -15.59
N ASP A 121 13.71 -9.34 -15.74
CA ASP A 121 14.14 -10.58 -16.41
C ASP A 121 13.63 -11.85 -15.72
N ARG A 122 13.24 -11.74 -14.44
CA ARG A 122 12.72 -12.85 -13.63
C ARG A 122 11.24 -12.72 -13.32
N ASN A 123 10.59 -11.64 -13.75
CA ASN A 123 9.21 -11.30 -13.41
C ASN A 123 8.93 -11.28 -11.90
N VAL A 124 9.84 -10.69 -11.11
CA VAL A 124 9.70 -10.56 -9.66
C VAL A 124 10.00 -9.15 -9.16
N LEU A 125 9.35 -8.78 -8.05
CA LEU A 125 9.80 -7.69 -7.19
C LEU A 125 10.67 -8.28 -6.08
N GLN A 126 11.85 -7.72 -5.85
CA GLN A 126 12.69 -8.06 -4.71
C GLN A 126 12.37 -7.12 -3.55
N LEU A 127 11.95 -7.71 -2.43
CA LEU A 127 11.68 -7.02 -1.19
C LEU A 127 12.86 -7.23 -0.26
N ARG A 128 13.32 -6.16 0.37
CA ARG A 128 14.28 -6.21 1.49
C ARG A 128 13.70 -5.45 2.66
N PHE A 129 13.65 -6.03 3.86
CA PHE A 129 13.15 -5.32 5.04
C PHE A 129 13.90 -5.69 6.30
N GLY A 130 13.93 -4.78 7.28
CA GLY A 130 14.69 -4.95 8.51
C GLY A 130 14.31 -6.21 9.30
N SER A 131 15.29 -6.84 9.95
CA SER A 131 15.10 -8.04 10.79
C SER A 131 14.14 -7.81 11.97
N SER A 132 13.91 -6.55 12.39
CA SER A 132 12.90 -6.17 13.39
C SER A 132 11.46 -6.58 13.03
N LEU A 133 11.20 -6.86 11.76
CA LEU A 133 9.87 -7.20 11.23
C LEU A 133 9.66 -8.71 11.04
N ILE A 134 10.59 -9.54 11.53
CA ILE A 134 10.59 -10.96 11.20
C ILE A 134 9.34 -11.70 11.68
N THR A 135 8.87 -11.40 12.89
CA THR A 135 7.67 -12.01 13.49
C THR A 135 6.38 -11.62 12.77
N VAL A 136 6.43 -10.58 11.93
CA VAL A 136 5.31 -10.02 11.15
C VAL A 136 5.56 -10.14 9.64
N THR A 137 6.50 -11.01 9.23
CA THR A 137 6.88 -11.23 7.82
C THR A 137 5.68 -11.46 6.92
N GLN A 138 4.72 -12.29 7.32
CA GLN A 138 3.52 -12.54 6.50
C GLN A 138 2.69 -11.28 6.26
N THR A 139 2.54 -10.43 7.26
CA THR A 139 1.81 -9.17 7.11
C THR A 139 2.55 -8.23 6.16
N VAL A 140 3.89 -8.13 6.28
CA VAL A 140 4.70 -7.32 5.36
C VAL A 140 4.56 -7.80 3.91
N LEU A 141 4.66 -9.11 3.67
CA LEU A 141 4.51 -9.67 2.33
C LEU A 141 3.10 -9.46 1.78
N SER A 142 2.06 -9.66 2.58
CA SER A 142 0.67 -9.46 2.15
C SER A 142 0.38 -7.99 1.82
N ARG A 143 0.85 -7.05 2.64
CA ARG A 143 0.71 -5.61 2.36
C ARG A 143 1.51 -5.18 1.14
N ALA A 144 2.73 -5.67 0.97
CA ALA A 144 3.49 -5.40 -0.24
C ALA A 144 2.77 -5.94 -1.50
N LYS A 145 2.19 -7.14 -1.44
CA LYS A 145 1.38 -7.65 -2.57
C LYS A 145 0.23 -6.74 -2.94
N GLN A 146 -0.40 -6.07 -1.97
CA GLN A 146 -1.47 -5.10 -2.22
C GLN A 146 -0.94 -3.76 -2.74
N VAL A 147 0.14 -3.23 -2.17
CA VAL A 147 0.75 -1.96 -2.62
C VAL A 147 1.17 -2.04 -4.09
N PHE A 148 1.77 -3.16 -4.48
CA PHE A 148 2.32 -3.37 -5.82
C PHE A 148 1.41 -4.20 -6.73
N ASP A 149 0.27 -4.66 -6.22
CA ASP A 149 -0.76 -5.37 -6.99
C ASP A 149 -0.22 -6.52 -7.85
N VAL A 150 0.73 -7.28 -7.29
CA VAL A 150 1.42 -8.38 -7.99
C VAL A 150 0.49 -9.56 -8.29
N GLY A 151 -0.67 -9.61 -7.63
CA GLY A 151 -1.69 -10.63 -7.83
C GLY A 151 -2.58 -10.39 -9.06
N ALA A 152 -2.59 -9.18 -9.63
CA ALA A 152 -3.42 -8.86 -10.78
C ALA A 152 -3.04 -9.66 -12.03
N ASP A 153 -4.06 -10.02 -12.80
CA ASP A 153 -3.94 -10.62 -14.13
C ASP A 153 -4.14 -9.52 -15.20
N PRO A 154 -3.05 -8.97 -15.76
CA PRO A 154 -3.15 -7.85 -16.69
C PRO A 154 -3.93 -8.22 -17.97
N TYR A 155 -3.90 -9.48 -18.42
CA TYR A 155 -4.61 -9.87 -19.63
C TYR A 155 -6.13 -9.85 -19.43
N LEU A 156 -6.61 -10.35 -18.30
CA LEU A 156 -8.05 -10.32 -17.97
C LEU A 156 -8.56 -8.90 -17.80
N ILE A 157 -7.76 -8.04 -17.16
CA ILE A 157 -8.09 -6.63 -16.94
C ILE A 157 -8.11 -5.89 -18.28
N ASP A 158 -7.04 -5.99 -19.08
CA ASP A 158 -6.93 -5.30 -20.36
C ASP A 158 -8.05 -5.73 -21.33
N ALA A 159 -8.40 -7.01 -21.36
CA ALA A 159 -9.51 -7.52 -22.16
C ALA A 159 -10.86 -6.92 -21.73
N ALA A 160 -11.11 -6.76 -20.43
CA ALA A 160 -12.33 -6.13 -19.93
C ALA A 160 -12.39 -4.62 -20.16
N LEU A 161 -11.23 -3.94 -20.17
CA LEU A 161 -11.14 -2.51 -20.46
C LEU A 161 -11.21 -2.20 -21.97
N GLY A 162 -10.92 -3.18 -22.83
CA GLY A 162 -10.96 -3.05 -24.28
C GLY A 162 -10.07 -1.92 -24.79
N GLN A 163 -10.63 -1.00 -25.58
CA GLN A 163 -9.88 0.10 -26.19
C GLN A 163 -9.21 1.05 -25.17
N LEU A 164 -9.69 1.08 -23.92
CA LEU A 164 -9.07 1.92 -22.89
C LEU A 164 -7.67 1.41 -22.48
N ALA A 165 -7.40 0.11 -22.66
CA ALA A 165 -6.11 -0.50 -22.32
C ALA A 165 -5.04 -0.37 -23.42
N THR A 166 -5.45 -0.03 -24.65
CA THR A 166 -4.55 0.04 -25.81
C THR A 166 -3.37 1.00 -25.57
N GLY A 167 -2.15 0.48 -25.66
CA GLY A 167 -0.90 1.26 -25.51
C GLY A 167 -0.52 1.60 -24.08
N ALA A 168 -1.16 0.96 -23.09
CA ALA A 168 -0.89 1.15 -21.66
C ALA A 168 -1.02 -0.18 -20.88
N GLN A 169 -0.51 -1.28 -21.44
CA GLN A 169 -0.61 -2.61 -20.82
C GLN A 169 0.21 -2.71 -19.53
N GLY A 170 -0.25 -3.55 -18.61
CA GLY A 170 0.47 -3.86 -17.38
C GLY A 170 0.36 -2.79 -16.30
N ILE A 171 -0.55 -1.81 -16.43
CA ILE A 171 -0.91 -0.91 -15.33
C ILE A 171 -1.40 -1.73 -14.14
N ARG A 172 -0.97 -1.30 -12.96
CA ARG A 172 -1.31 -1.91 -11.67
C ARG A 172 -2.08 -0.93 -10.81
N LEU A 173 -2.94 -1.45 -9.95
CA LEU A 173 -3.61 -0.66 -8.93
C LEU A 173 -2.63 -0.35 -7.79
N PRO A 174 -2.10 0.89 -7.66
CA PRO A 174 -1.19 1.15 -6.57
C PRO A 174 -2.00 1.16 -5.27
N GLY A 175 -1.71 0.24 -4.38
CA GLY A 175 -2.41 0.14 -3.09
C GLY A 175 -1.87 1.13 -2.05
N ALA A 176 -2.08 0.80 -0.77
CA ALA A 176 -1.45 1.45 0.37
C ALA A 176 -0.99 0.40 1.38
N PHE A 177 0.13 0.69 2.05
CA PHE A 177 0.68 -0.23 3.04
C PHE A 177 -0.15 -0.21 4.33
N ASP A 178 -0.61 0.98 4.72
CA ASP A 178 -1.48 1.21 5.87
C ASP A 178 -2.73 1.99 5.44
N ALA A 179 -3.89 1.52 5.89
CA ALA A 179 -5.17 2.05 5.49
C ALA A 179 -5.50 3.38 6.19
N PHE A 180 -5.12 3.51 7.46
CA PHE A 180 -5.33 4.75 8.21
C PHE A 180 -4.48 5.89 7.66
N GLU A 181 -3.19 5.63 7.43
CA GLU A 181 -2.26 6.55 6.78
C GLU A 181 -2.82 7.07 5.46
N LEU A 182 -3.35 6.16 4.63
CA LEU A 182 -3.97 6.53 3.37
C LEU A 182 -5.24 7.36 3.55
N ALA A 183 -6.10 7.03 4.52
CA ALA A 183 -7.31 7.81 4.81
C ALA A 183 -6.94 9.25 5.21
N VAL A 184 -5.94 9.42 6.08
CA VAL A 184 -5.42 10.74 6.43
C VAL A 184 -4.88 11.48 5.21
N ARG A 185 -4.06 10.81 4.37
CA ARG A 185 -3.53 11.42 3.14
C ARG A 185 -4.63 11.82 2.16
N ALA A 186 -5.70 11.03 2.05
CA ALA A 186 -6.85 11.34 1.22
C ALA A 186 -7.58 12.60 1.70
N ILE A 187 -7.79 12.74 3.02
CA ILE A 187 -8.38 13.94 3.63
C ILE A 187 -7.48 15.17 3.42
N LEU A 188 -6.18 15.03 3.65
CA LEU A 188 -5.21 16.11 3.45
C LEU A 188 -5.22 16.61 2.00
N GLY A 189 -5.35 15.70 1.03
CA GLY A 189 -5.36 16.01 -0.40
C GLY A 189 -6.67 16.55 -0.97
N GLN A 190 -7.72 16.70 -0.16
CA GLN A 190 -8.99 17.25 -0.64
C GLN A 190 -8.80 18.66 -1.22
N GLN A 191 -9.34 18.91 -2.42
CA GLN A 191 -9.41 20.24 -3.05
C GLN A 191 -8.06 20.99 -3.19
N ILE A 192 -6.92 20.28 -3.15
CA ILE A 192 -5.59 20.88 -3.31
C ILE A 192 -4.74 20.03 -4.25
N THR A 193 -3.59 20.58 -4.68
CA THR A 193 -2.65 19.84 -5.53
C THR A 193 -1.96 18.71 -4.76
N VAL A 194 -1.49 17.69 -5.48
CA VAL A 194 -0.71 16.58 -4.90
C VAL A 194 0.53 17.10 -4.15
N ARG A 195 1.20 18.13 -4.69
CA ARG A 195 2.35 18.77 -4.05
C ARG A 195 1.98 19.41 -2.70
N ALA A 196 0.87 20.13 -2.64
CA ALA A 196 0.41 20.75 -1.40
C ALA A 196 -0.01 19.69 -0.36
N ALA A 197 -0.70 18.63 -0.79
CA ALA A 197 -1.06 17.50 0.07
C ALA A 197 0.17 16.82 0.67
N ARG A 198 1.21 16.61 -0.15
CA ARG A 198 2.50 16.07 0.28
C ARG A 198 3.19 16.95 1.34
N THR A 199 3.16 18.27 1.17
CA THR A 199 3.69 19.21 2.18
C THR A 199 2.95 19.11 3.51
N LEU A 200 1.61 19.05 3.50
CA LEU A 200 0.83 18.90 4.73
C LEU A 200 1.09 17.54 5.40
N ALA A 201 1.18 16.47 4.61
CA ALA A 201 1.49 15.14 5.13
C ALA A 201 2.89 15.07 5.75
N TYR A 202 3.89 15.73 5.15
CA TYR A 202 5.22 15.89 5.74
C TYR A 202 5.16 16.56 7.12
N ARG A 203 4.53 17.75 7.22
CA ARG A 203 4.39 18.48 8.49
C ARG A 203 3.67 17.66 9.55
N PHE A 204 2.64 16.90 9.14
CA PHE A 204 1.88 16.03 10.03
C PHE A 204 2.73 14.90 10.61
N VAL A 205 3.52 14.23 9.77
CA VAL A 205 4.44 13.18 10.23
C VAL A 205 5.60 13.76 11.05
N GLU A 206 6.12 14.93 10.68
CA GLU A 206 7.17 15.60 11.44
C GLU A 206 6.71 15.90 12.87
N ALA A 207 5.48 16.39 13.03
CA ALA A 207 4.92 16.78 14.32
C ALA A 207 4.45 15.59 15.18
N PHE A 208 3.95 14.52 14.57
CA PHE A 208 3.24 13.46 15.29
C PHE A 208 3.75 12.04 15.03
N GLY A 209 4.68 11.86 14.08
CA GLY A 209 5.29 10.58 13.75
C GLY A 209 6.40 10.20 14.73
N GLU A 210 6.61 8.89 14.88
CA GLU A 210 7.63 8.35 15.78
C GLU A 210 8.93 8.09 15.01
N THR A 211 10.05 8.54 15.55
CA THR A 211 11.37 8.29 14.96
C THR A 211 11.75 6.82 15.09
N ILE A 212 12.31 6.24 14.03
CA ILE A 212 12.84 4.88 14.06
C ILE A 212 14.24 4.83 13.45
N PRO A 213 15.13 3.94 13.93
CA PRO A 213 16.41 3.73 13.28
C PRO A 213 16.20 3.03 11.93
N THR A 214 16.83 3.54 10.88
CA THR A 214 16.90 2.88 9.58
C THR A 214 18.30 3.07 8.98
N PRO A 215 18.72 2.22 8.03
CA PRO A 215 19.98 2.39 7.33
C PRO A 215 19.90 3.47 6.22
N PHE A 216 18.81 4.25 6.14
CA PHE A 216 18.59 5.25 5.11
C PHE A 216 18.31 6.61 5.74
N ASP A 217 19.15 7.60 5.41
CA ASP A 217 19.04 8.96 5.97
C ASP A 217 17.71 9.64 5.63
N ASP A 218 17.06 9.25 4.53
CA ASP A 218 15.77 9.81 4.10
C ASP A 218 14.54 9.12 4.69
N LEU A 219 14.73 8.07 5.49
CA LEU A 219 13.68 7.34 6.21
C LEU A 219 13.93 7.42 7.71
N THR A 220 13.20 8.28 8.40
CA THR A 220 13.48 8.62 9.79
C THR A 220 12.30 8.35 10.71
N ARG A 221 11.07 8.24 10.19
CA ARG A 221 9.85 8.19 11.01
C ARG A 221 8.82 7.24 10.44
N VAL A 222 8.04 6.62 11.31
CA VAL A 222 6.78 5.96 10.93
C VAL A 222 5.61 6.93 11.06
N PHE A 223 4.58 6.69 10.25
CA PHE A 223 3.34 7.49 10.29
C PHE A 223 2.66 7.39 11.68
N PRO A 224 1.96 8.44 12.16
CA PRO A 224 1.21 8.39 13.42
C PRO A 224 0.17 7.25 13.45
N THR A 225 0.01 6.58 14.60
CA THR A 225 -1.05 5.56 14.77
C THR A 225 -2.44 6.19 14.85
N PRO A 226 -3.52 5.43 14.56
CA PRO A 226 -4.89 5.87 14.85
C PRO A 226 -5.03 6.33 16.31
N SER A 227 -4.56 5.55 17.28
CA SER A 227 -4.63 5.91 18.70
C SER A 227 -3.91 7.22 19.03
N ARG A 228 -2.77 7.51 18.40
CA ARG A 228 -2.07 8.79 18.59
C ARG A 228 -2.88 9.95 18.04
N VAL A 229 -3.46 9.80 16.84
CA VAL A 229 -4.25 10.86 16.20
C VAL A 229 -5.57 11.11 16.92
N ALA A 230 -6.19 10.07 17.48
CA ALA A 230 -7.40 10.15 18.29
C ALA A 230 -7.23 11.05 19.54
N THR A 231 -6.01 11.16 20.08
CA THR A 231 -5.71 12.03 21.24
C THR A 231 -5.43 13.48 20.88
N LEU A 232 -5.34 13.82 19.59
CA LEU A 232 -5.03 15.18 19.15
C LEU A 232 -6.28 16.06 19.20
N THR A 233 -6.07 17.35 19.43
CA THR A 233 -7.11 18.36 19.27
C THR A 233 -7.11 18.93 17.86
N ARG A 234 -8.20 19.63 17.51
CA ARG A 234 -8.26 20.39 16.27
C ARG A 234 -7.12 21.40 16.14
N ASP A 235 -6.74 22.06 17.24
CA ASP A 235 -5.71 23.10 17.24
C ASP A 235 -4.30 22.53 17.07
N ASP A 236 -4.04 21.35 17.64
CA ASP A 236 -2.78 20.61 17.43
C ASP A 236 -2.49 20.37 15.95
N ILE A 237 -3.53 20.04 15.18
CA ILE A 237 -3.43 19.80 13.74
C ILE A 237 -3.50 21.13 12.98
N GLY A 238 -4.33 22.08 13.44
CA GLY A 238 -4.54 23.40 12.85
C GLY A 238 -3.27 24.23 12.71
N ARG A 239 -2.39 24.21 13.71
CA ARG A 239 -1.08 24.90 13.70
C ARG A 239 -0.15 24.47 12.56
N LEU A 240 -0.42 23.33 11.89
CA LEU A 240 0.35 22.85 10.74
C LEU A 240 -0.11 23.48 9.40
N GLY A 241 -1.16 24.32 9.44
CA GLY A 241 -1.82 24.89 8.26
C GLY A 241 -2.89 23.97 7.67
N ILE A 242 -3.37 22.99 8.44
CA ILE A 242 -4.46 22.10 8.04
C ILE A 242 -5.79 22.72 8.51
N VAL A 243 -6.74 22.88 7.58
CA VAL A 243 -8.03 23.49 7.90
C VAL A 243 -8.83 22.65 8.91
N GLY A 244 -9.61 23.33 9.76
CA GLY A 244 -10.32 22.71 10.88
C GLY A 244 -11.19 21.51 10.51
N GLN A 245 -11.93 21.60 9.40
CA GLN A 245 -12.77 20.49 8.94
C GLN A 245 -11.96 19.22 8.60
N ARG A 246 -10.75 19.36 8.06
CA ARG A 246 -9.86 18.22 7.77
C ARG A 246 -9.27 17.65 9.05
N ALA A 247 -8.87 18.51 9.99
CA ALA A 247 -8.41 18.08 11.31
C ALA A 247 -9.48 17.26 12.04
N GLU A 248 -10.72 17.76 12.07
CA GLU A 248 -11.87 17.06 12.68
C GLU A 248 -12.13 15.72 11.98
N ALA A 249 -12.10 15.67 10.65
CA ALA A 249 -12.29 14.42 9.91
C ALA A 249 -11.16 13.39 10.18
N MET A 250 -9.91 13.84 10.27
CA MET A 250 -8.76 12.97 10.59
C MET A 250 -8.89 12.36 12.00
N ILE A 251 -9.26 13.17 12.99
CA ILE A 251 -9.50 12.71 14.37
C ILE A 251 -10.72 11.77 14.41
N ALA A 252 -11.79 12.06 13.67
CA ALA A 252 -12.98 11.21 13.61
C ALA A 252 -12.69 9.85 12.97
N VAL A 253 -11.90 9.78 11.90
CA VAL A 253 -11.44 8.50 11.31
C VAL A 253 -10.60 7.72 12.31
N ALA A 254 -9.66 8.39 12.98
CA ALA A 254 -8.83 7.76 14.00
C ALA A 254 -9.68 7.14 15.11
N ASN A 255 -10.64 7.90 15.65
CA ASN A 255 -11.57 7.42 16.67
C ASN A 255 -12.41 6.24 16.18
N ALA A 256 -12.98 6.32 14.97
CA ALA A 256 -13.82 5.27 14.41
C ALA A 256 -13.07 3.95 14.20
N ILE A 257 -11.79 4.00 13.80
CA ILE A 257 -10.94 2.81 13.69
C ILE A 257 -10.62 2.26 15.09
N THR A 258 -10.22 3.13 16.03
CA THR A 258 -9.84 2.67 17.38
C THR A 258 -11.01 2.07 18.17
N SER A 259 -12.24 2.52 17.93
CA SER A 259 -13.45 1.96 18.55
C SER A 259 -13.99 0.72 17.82
N GLY A 260 -13.45 0.38 16.65
CA GLY A 260 -13.96 -0.70 15.79
C GLY A 260 -15.23 -0.33 15.01
N ALA A 261 -15.68 0.92 15.05
CA ALA A 261 -16.82 1.40 14.27
C ALA A 261 -16.54 1.51 12.75
N LEU A 262 -15.27 1.56 12.37
CA LEU A 262 -14.81 1.57 10.98
C LEU A 262 -13.70 0.52 10.78
N ASP A 263 -13.97 -0.48 9.95
CA ASP A 263 -12.99 -1.48 9.53
C ASP A 263 -12.41 -1.11 8.15
N LEU A 264 -11.08 -0.93 8.10
CA LEU A 264 -10.31 -0.75 6.87
C LEU A 264 -9.20 -1.81 6.73
N THR A 265 -9.35 -2.96 7.38
CA THR A 265 -8.45 -4.10 7.23
C THR A 265 -8.53 -4.66 5.81
N THR A 266 -7.55 -5.50 5.44
CA THR A 266 -7.53 -6.15 4.11
C THR A 266 -8.71 -7.07 3.85
N THR A 267 -9.47 -7.42 4.88
CA THR A 267 -10.64 -8.30 4.83
C THR A 267 -11.95 -7.51 4.91
N ALA A 268 -11.89 -6.19 5.07
CA ALA A 268 -13.07 -5.34 5.14
C ALA A 268 -13.87 -5.43 3.83
N GLU A 269 -15.19 -5.42 3.96
CA GLU A 269 -16.07 -5.34 2.80
C GLU A 269 -16.08 -3.89 2.26
N PRO A 270 -15.76 -3.66 0.97
CA PRO A 270 -15.59 -2.30 0.45
C PRO A 270 -16.82 -1.40 0.59
N THR A 271 -18.04 -1.92 0.43
CA THR A 271 -19.28 -1.14 0.51
C THR A 271 -19.52 -0.64 1.93
N GLN A 272 -19.36 -1.50 2.94
CA GLN A 272 -19.45 -1.16 4.36
C GLN A 272 -18.38 -0.16 4.77
N ALA A 273 -17.14 -0.32 4.27
CA ALA A 273 -16.07 0.64 4.49
C ALA A 273 -16.44 2.03 3.91
N ILE A 274 -17.00 2.08 2.70
CA ILE A 274 -17.45 3.32 2.06
C ILE A 274 -18.59 3.98 2.85
N GLU A 275 -19.58 3.20 3.29
CA GLU A 275 -20.68 3.71 4.12
C GLU A 275 -20.18 4.27 5.45
N GLY A 276 -19.31 3.53 6.14
CA GLY A 276 -18.70 3.96 7.39
C GLY A 276 -17.89 5.25 7.24
N LEU A 277 -17.09 5.34 6.17
CA LEU A 277 -16.36 6.56 5.82
C LEU A 277 -17.30 7.74 5.54
N CYS A 278 -18.39 7.54 4.78
CA CYS A 278 -19.34 8.62 4.46
C CYS A 278 -20.15 9.12 5.67
N ARG A 279 -20.24 8.35 6.76
CA ARG A 279 -20.85 8.83 8.02
C ARG A 279 -19.98 9.86 8.73
N ILE A 280 -18.69 9.95 8.40
CA ILE A 280 -17.77 10.92 8.98
C ILE A 280 -17.91 12.25 8.24
N ARG A 281 -18.29 13.29 8.98
CA ARG A 281 -18.40 14.66 8.44
C ARG A 281 -17.08 15.08 7.80
N GLY A 282 -17.13 15.55 6.55
CA GLY A 282 -15.95 15.93 5.77
C GLY A 282 -15.42 14.85 4.83
N ILE A 283 -15.98 13.63 4.87
CA ILE A 283 -15.64 12.56 3.94
C ILE A 283 -16.85 12.31 3.02
N GLY A 284 -16.74 12.80 1.79
CA GLY A 284 -17.73 12.52 0.74
C GLY A 284 -17.41 11.24 -0.04
N LEU A 285 -18.35 10.83 -0.91
CA LEU A 285 -18.24 9.62 -1.73
C LEU A 285 -16.92 9.52 -2.51
N TRP A 286 -16.44 10.63 -3.09
CA TRP A 286 -15.15 10.62 -3.80
C TRP A 286 -13.99 10.17 -2.89
N THR A 287 -13.92 10.72 -1.66
CA THR A 287 -12.85 10.37 -0.72
C THR A 287 -13.01 8.93 -0.24
N ALA A 288 -14.25 8.50 0.05
CA ALA A 288 -14.53 7.14 0.51
C ALA A 288 -14.17 6.08 -0.55
N HIS A 289 -14.57 6.30 -1.81
CA HIS A 289 -14.20 5.40 -2.92
C HIS A 289 -12.69 5.42 -3.19
N TYR A 290 -12.01 6.57 -3.07
CA TYR A 290 -10.56 6.64 -3.20
C TYR A 290 -9.85 5.84 -2.11
N ILE A 291 -10.33 5.92 -0.86
CA ILE A 291 -9.82 5.11 0.24
C ILE A 291 -10.09 3.63 -0.03
N ALA A 292 -11.29 3.22 -0.44
CA ALA A 292 -11.58 1.82 -0.75
C ALA A 292 -10.70 1.28 -1.90
N MET A 293 -10.58 2.06 -2.99
CA MET A 293 -9.72 1.75 -4.14
C MET A 293 -8.28 1.45 -3.72
N ARG A 294 -7.72 2.29 -2.83
CA ARG A 294 -6.30 2.30 -2.51
C ARG A 294 -5.96 1.47 -1.27
N ALA A 295 -6.75 1.58 -0.21
CA ALA A 295 -6.50 0.96 1.10
C ALA A 295 -6.83 -0.52 1.08
N LEU A 296 -7.94 -0.86 0.42
CA LEU A 296 -8.44 -2.23 0.30
C LEU A 296 -7.97 -2.90 -0.99
N ALA A 297 -7.23 -2.16 -1.84
CA ALA A 297 -6.90 -2.56 -3.21
C ALA A 297 -8.15 -3.03 -3.98
N TRP A 298 -9.28 -2.34 -3.77
CA TRP A 298 -10.56 -2.75 -4.36
C TRP A 298 -10.57 -2.45 -5.87
N PRO A 299 -10.71 -3.45 -6.76
CA PRO A 299 -10.59 -3.26 -8.20
C PRO A 299 -11.77 -2.54 -8.86
N ASP A 300 -12.91 -2.42 -8.16
CA ASP A 300 -14.18 -1.97 -8.74
C ASP A 300 -14.67 -0.62 -8.20
N ALA A 301 -13.78 0.19 -7.63
CA ALA A 301 -14.10 1.55 -7.20
C ALA A 301 -14.24 2.52 -8.38
N TRP A 302 -15.26 3.37 -8.32
CA TRP A 302 -15.45 4.53 -9.21
C TRP A 302 -15.46 5.82 -8.40
N LEU A 303 -14.81 6.88 -8.91
CA LEU A 303 -14.65 8.15 -8.20
C LEU A 303 -15.65 9.20 -8.72
N PRO A 304 -16.80 9.40 -8.06
CA PRO A 304 -17.81 10.34 -8.55
C PRO A 304 -17.31 11.78 -8.48
N ASN A 305 -17.69 12.60 -9.47
CA ASN A 305 -17.32 14.02 -9.58
C ASN A 305 -15.81 14.29 -9.69
N ASP A 306 -15.01 13.26 -10.02
CA ASP A 306 -13.59 13.44 -10.28
C ASP A 306 -13.37 14.25 -11.57
N VAL A 307 -12.80 15.44 -11.44
CA VAL A 307 -12.59 16.37 -12.56
C VAL A 307 -11.67 15.77 -13.62
N ALA A 308 -10.66 14.99 -13.22
CA ALA A 308 -9.75 14.37 -14.16
C ALA A 308 -10.44 13.27 -14.97
N LEU A 309 -11.33 12.48 -14.36
CA LEU A 309 -12.16 11.50 -15.07
C LEU A 309 -13.11 12.18 -16.06
N GLN A 310 -13.79 13.26 -15.64
CA GLN A 310 -14.69 14.02 -16.52
C GLN A 310 -13.93 14.57 -17.74
N ASN A 311 -12.76 15.18 -17.52
CA ASN A 311 -11.92 15.70 -18.59
C ASN A 311 -11.41 14.59 -19.53
N ALA A 312 -10.94 13.47 -18.99
CA ALA A 312 -10.45 12.33 -19.78
C ALA A 312 -11.55 11.71 -20.67
N LEU A 313 -12.81 11.76 -20.20
CA LEU A 313 -14.00 11.32 -20.92
C LEU A 313 -14.61 12.41 -21.81
N LYS A 314 -14.05 13.63 -21.79
CA LYS A 314 -14.58 14.82 -22.49
C LYS A 314 -16.02 15.16 -22.10
N LEU A 315 -16.37 14.94 -20.84
CA LEU A 315 -17.67 15.24 -20.25
C LEU A 315 -17.58 16.50 -19.37
N ARG A 316 -18.70 17.23 -19.26
CA ARG A 316 -18.78 18.38 -18.34
C ARG A 316 -18.97 17.89 -16.92
N ASN A 317 -18.32 18.55 -15.95
CA ASN A 317 -18.52 18.26 -14.53
C ASN A 317 -19.89 18.79 -14.02
N THR A 318 -20.98 18.18 -14.48
CA THR A 318 -22.37 18.47 -14.11
C THR A 318 -23.06 17.19 -13.66
N VAL A 319 -24.27 17.28 -13.11
CA VAL A 319 -25.06 16.09 -12.73
C VAL A 319 -25.28 15.16 -13.93
N ALA A 320 -25.56 15.72 -15.11
CA ALA A 320 -25.75 14.95 -16.33
C ALA A 320 -24.45 14.26 -16.79
N GLY A 321 -23.33 14.99 -16.80
CA GLY A 321 -22.03 14.42 -17.18
C GLY A 321 -21.55 13.34 -16.21
N ASN A 322 -21.80 13.50 -14.90
CA ASN A 322 -21.50 12.46 -13.92
C ASN A 322 -22.35 11.20 -14.09
N ARG A 323 -23.62 11.33 -14.46
CA ARG A 323 -24.48 10.19 -14.79
C ARG A 323 -24.01 9.45 -16.03
N GLU A 324 -23.60 10.19 -17.06
CA GLU A 324 -23.05 9.62 -18.29
C GLU A 324 -21.72 8.91 -18.04
N ALA A 325 -20.82 9.53 -17.27
CA ALA A 325 -19.55 8.93 -16.87
C ALA A 325 -19.75 7.61 -16.10
N LEU A 326 -20.72 7.57 -15.19
CA LEU A 326 -21.06 6.35 -14.46
C LEU A 326 -21.62 5.27 -15.40
N LYS A 327 -22.49 5.63 -16.35
CA LYS A 327 -23.04 4.70 -17.35
C LYS A 327 -21.92 4.06 -18.20
N LEU A 328 -20.91 4.83 -18.59
CA LEU A 328 -19.72 4.30 -19.27
C LEU A 328 -18.94 3.36 -18.35
N ALA A 329 -18.75 3.77 -17.09
CA ALA A 329 -17.99 3.00 -16.12
C ALA A 329 -18.60 1.62 -15.80
N GLU A 330 -19.93 1.45 -15.89
CA GLU A 330 -20.57 0.14 -15.70
C GLU A 330 -20.06 -0.93 -16.68
N SER A 331 -19.62 -0.54 -17.88
CA SER A 331 -19.04 -1.48 -18.86
C SER A 331 -17.67 -2.04 -18.44
N TRP A 332 -16.97 -1.39 -17.51
CA TRP A 332 -15.66 -1.80 -17.03
C TRP A 332 -15.70 -2.63 -15.77
N ARG A 333 -16.88 -2.99 -15.25
CA ARG A 333 -16.96 -3.87 -14.08
C ARG A 333 -16.40 -5.25 -14.41
N PRO A 334 -15.70 -5.91 -13.47
CA PRO A 334 -15.44 -5.49 -12.09
C PRO A 334 -14.10 -4.71 -11.90
N TRP A 335 -13.61 -4.01 -12.92
CA TRP A 335 -12.28 -3.40 -12.99
C TRP A 335 -12.30 -1.86 -13.09
N ARG A 336 -13.34 -1.20 -12.58
CA ARG A 336 -13.49 0.26 -12.67
C ARG A 336 -12.30 1.05 -12.10
N SER A 337 -11.60 0.53 -11.08
CA SER A 337 -10.41 1.17 -10.55
C SER A 337 -9.22 1.16 -11.52
N TYR A 338 -9.10 0.13 -12.35
CA TYR A 338 -8.12 0.13 -13.43
C TYR A 338 -8.52 1.12 -14.51
N ALA A 339 -9.81 1.19 -14.87
CA ALA A 339 -10.29 2.20 -15.80
C ALA A 339 -9.97 3.64 -15.34
N VAL A 340 -10.16 3.93 -14.03
CA VAL A 340 -9.76 5.21 -13.41
C VAL A 340 -8.28 5.51 -13.66
N LEU A 341 -7.38 4.54 -13.46
CA LEU A 341 -5.94 4.72 -13.66
C LEU A 341 -5.56 4.96 -15.13
N HIS A 342 -6.20 4.24 -16.06
CA HIS A 342 -6.01 4.46 -17.49
C HIS A 342 -6.48 5.86 -17.92
N LEU A 343 -7.62 6.33 -17.40
CA LEU A 343 -8.15 7.66 -17.68
C LEU A 343 -7.26 8.77 -17.12
N TRP A 344 -6.77 8.63 -15.88
CA TRP A 344 -5.79 9.57 -15.30
C TRP A 344 -4.49 9.63 -16.11
N ARG A 345 -3.93 8.48 -16.49
CA ARG A 345 -2.72 8.41 -17.32
C ARG A 345 -2.93 9.09 -18.67
N LYS A 346 -4.09 8.88 -19.31
CA LYS A 346 -4.42 9.49 -20.60
C LYS A 346 -4.39 11.02 -20.49
N LEU A 347 -4.95 11.59 -19.43
CA LEU A 347 -4.97 13.03 -19.19
C LEU A 347 -3.56 13.59 -18.94
N GLU A 348 -2.74 12.91 -18.12
CA GLU A 348 -1.34 13.33 -17.86
C GLU A 348 -0.51 13.40 -19.14
N ARG A 349 -0.68 12.45 -20.06
CA ARG A 349 0.01 12.46 -21.37
C ARG A 349 -0.45 13.62 -22.26
N THR A 350 -1.75 13.90 -22.34
CA THR A 350 -2.28 15.03 -23.13
C THR A 350 -1.70 16.35 -22.63
N ASN A 351 -1.72 16.59 -21.32
CA ASN A 351 -1.20 17.83 -20.74
C ASN A 351 0.32 18.00 -20.98
N THR A 352 1.08 16.89 -21.01
CA THR A 352 2.53 16.94 -21.27
C THR A 352 2.82 17.31 -22.73
N LEU A 353 2.03 16.79 -23.68
CA LEU A 353 2.16 17.10 -25.10
C LEU A 353 1.79 18.56 -25.40
N GLU A 354 0.73 19.07 -24.79
CA GLU A 354 0.30 20.46 -24.93
C GLU A 354 1.28 21.46 -24.30
N ALA A 355 1.99 21.08 -23.23
CA ALA A 355 3.00 21.94 -22.59
C ALA A 355 4.35 21.99 -23.32
N THR A 356 4.56 21.11 -24.31
CA THR A 356 5.81 21.02 -25.11
C THR A 356 5.64 21.62 -26.51
N GLN A 357 4.43 22.04 -26.86
CA GLN A 357 4.08 22.82 -28.06
C GLN A 357 3.94 24.29 -27.67
#